data_AF-A0A316TQF8-F1
#
_entry.id   AF-A0A316TQF8-F1
#
_cell.length_a   1.000
_cell.length_b   1.000
_cell.length_c   1.000
_cell.angle_alpha   90.00
_cell.angle_beta   90.00
_cell.angle_gamma   90.00
#
_symmetry.space_group_name_H-M   'P 1'
#
loop_
_entity.id
_entity.type
_entity.pdbx_description
1 polymer ?
#
loop_
_entity_poly.entity_id
_entity_poly.type
_entity_poly.pdbx_seq_one_letter_code
_entity_poly.pdbx_strand_id
1 'polypeptide(L)'
;MLVAALLAVGRFATANDETTATDATAEIPTESASDDTETGPTEPPRDKKRDKPEKNKSAKKNTGESKAEKRRKRILRNRVQMAADGLPAAEATFRLASFNILGASHTAPGGNKKGYAGGTSRTGWALQLIRGNNVSVVGLQEYEKSQHATWSRLTGGGWGVYPGLQVGNKGVRNSISWNNAVWELVQAHTIPIPYFHGNLVPMPYIQLKHRATGRLAWFINIHNPASTRGPAQHWRDAATAKEIALMNQLQAPESPGKLGVPTFLMGDFNEKSEAFCRVTANANAQAANGGTRSPCRLPSNHGIDWIFGSTPGVTFSNYHRIDGGLVNRVSDHPLIFADVTLTGEAPYLEP
;
A
#
# COMPACT_ATOMS: atom_id res chain seq x y z
N MET A 1 -32.46 2.82 38.79
CA MET A 1 -31.80 1.63 39.38
C MET A 1 -30.43 1.48 38.74
N LEU A 2 -29.42 1.24 39.59
CA LEU A 2 -27.99 1.13 39.30
C LEU A 2 -27.65 0.17 38.15
N VAL A 3 -26.63 0.51 37.35
CA VAL A 3 -25.63 -0.46 36.90
C VAL A 3 -24.24 0.17 37.00
N ALA A 4 -23.36 -0.56 37.69
CA ALA A 4 -22.07 -0.13 38.20
C ALA A 4 -20.94 -0.16 37.17
N ALA A 5 -19.96 0.72 37.36
CA ALA A 5 -18.69 0.75 36.65
C ALA A 5 -17.68 -0.19 37.30
N LEU A 6 -16.98 -0.98 36.50
CA LEU A 6 -15.84 -1.81 36.90
C LEU A 6 -14.54 -1.16 36.43
N LEU A 7 -13.76 -0.65 37.38
CA LEU A 7 -12.40 -0.17 37.21
C LEU A 7 -11.43 -1.36 37.37
N ALA A 8 -10.62 -1.63 36.36
CA ALA A 8 -9.48 -2.53 36.45
C ALA A 8 -8.19 -1.71 36.50
N VAL A 9 -7.49 -1.77 37.65
CA VAL A 9 -6.18 -1.17 37.89
C VAL A 9 -5.12 -2.24 37.58
N GLY A 10 -4.37 -2.06 36.49
CA GLY A 10 -3.21 -2.88 36.15
C GLY A 10 -1.93 -2.30 36.77
N ARG A 11 -1.27 -3.09 37.62
CA ARG A 11 -0.01 -2.76 38.29
C ARG A 11 1.17 -2.78 37.31
N PHE A 12 2.05 -1.79 37.44
CA PHE A 12 3.36 -1.73 36.78
C PHE A 12 4.33 -2.72 37.46
N ALA A 13 5.01 -3.53 36.65
CA ALA A 13 6.21 -4.26 37.04
C ALA A 13 7.41 -3.64 36.31
N THR A 14 8.35 -3.12 37.09
CA THR A 14 9.67 -2.67 36.67
C THR A 14 10.61 -3.87 36.65
N ALA A 15 11.32 -4.09 35.53
CA ALA A 15 12.50 -4.94 35.50
C ALA A 15 13.58 -4.22 34.67
N ASN A 16 14.63 -3.82 35.37
CA ASN A 16 15.96 -3.61 34.79
C ASN A 16 16.58 -5.01 34.60
N ASP A 17 17.25 -5.25 33.48
CA ASP A 17 18.62 -5.74 33.55
C ASP A 17 19.36 -5.56 32.21
N GLU A 18 20.61 -5.14 32.34
CA GLU A 18 21.64 -5.12 31.30
C GLU A 18 22.06 -6.55 30.96
N THR A 19 22.44 -6.83 29.71
CA THR A 19 23.73 -7.46 29.37
C THR A 19 23.94 -7.66 27.85
N THR A 20 25.00 -7.01 27.37
CA THR A 20 26.08 -7.47 26.48
C THR A 20 25.81 -8.42 25.29
N ALA A 21 26.38 -7.97 24.16
CA ALA A 21 26.60 -8.65 22.89
C ALA A 21 27.52 -9.88 22.98
N THR A 22 27.35 -10.82 22.03
CA THR A 22 28.45 -11.56 21.40
C THR A 22 28.11 -11.91 19.95
N ASP A 23 29.11 -11.63 19.11
CA ASP A 23 29.27 -11.90 17.70
C ASP A 23 29.74 -13.36 17.50
N ALA A 24 29.31 -14.05 16.44
CA ALA A 24 29.95 -15.28 15.96
C ALA A 24 29.57 -15.61 14.51
N THR A 25 30.60 -15.61 13.68
CA THR A 25 30.66 -15.88 12.23
C THR A 25 30.87 -17.38 11.93
N ALA A 26 30.66 -17.74 10.65
CA ALA A 26 31.18 -18.91 9.90
C ALA A 26 30.42 -20.25 10.10
N GLU A 27 30.29 -21.19 9.15
CA GLU A 27 30.64 -21.34 7.73
C GLU A 27 29.90 -22.60 7.22
N ILE A 28 29.75 -22.74 5.90
CA ILE A 28 29.15 -23.89 5.18
C ILE A 28 30.18 -25.03 5.04
N PRO A 29 29.73 -26.30 4.90
CA PRO A 29 30.27 -27.09 3.79
C PRO A 29 29.23 -27.89 2.98
N THR A 30 29.49 -27.93 1.68
CA THR A 30 29.01 -28.81 0.59
C THR A 30 29.72 -30.16 0.58
N GLU A 31 29.05 -31.23 0.09
CA GLU A 31 29.48 -32.24 -0.93
C GLU A 31 28.58 -33.50 -0.87
N SER A 32 27.96 -33.95 -1.98
CA SER A 32 28.43 -34.96 -2.98
C SER A 32 28.17 -36.42 -2.53
N ALA A 33 27.19 -37.17 -3.06
CA ALA A 33 27.11 -37.93 -4.34
C ALA A 33 27.38 -39.44 -4.18
N SER A 34 27.08 -40.21 -5.25
CA SER A 34 27.12 -41.67 -5.50
C SER A 34 25.86 -42.46 -5.06
N ASP A 35 25.07 -43.16 -5.89
CA ASP A 35 25.19 -43.98 -7.13
C ASP A 35 25.19 -45.50 -6.85
N ASP A 36 24.80 -46.28 -7.86
CA ASP A 36 24.73 -47.76 -8.02
C ASP A 36 23.32 -48.40 -8.08
N THR A 37 22.80 -48.80 -9.27
CA THR A 37 22.98 -50.08 -10.03
C THR A 37 22.47 -51.33 -9.28
N GLU A 38 21.91 -52.42 -9.82
CA GLU A 38 21.63 -53.02 -11.13
C GLU A 38 20.73 -54.26 -10.84
N THR A 39 19.70 -54.64 -11.61
CA THR A 39 19.63 -55.84 -12.51
C THR A 39 18.43 -56.76 -12.17
N GLY A 40 17.74 -57.28 -13.20
CA GLY A 40 16.60 -58.22 -13.14
C GLY A 40 17.02 -59.67 -12.89
N PRO A 41 16.41 -60.73 -13.48
CA PRO A 41 15.13 -60.91 -14.21
C PRO A 41 14.27 -62.04 -13.53
N THR A 42 13.04 -62.39 -13.95
CA THR A 42 12.73 -63.56 -14.82
C THR A 42 11.21 -63.85 -14.86
N GLU A 43 10.73 -64.21 -16.05
CA GLU A 43 9.45 -64.90 -16.38
C GLU A 43 9.84 -66.34 -16.88
N PRO A 44 8.98 -67.30 -17.31
CA PRO A 44 7.49 -67.42 -17.41
C PRO A 44 7.03 -68.88 -16.99
N PRO A 45 6.10 -69.66 -17.60
CA PRO A 45 4.94 -69.43 -18.51
C PRO A 45 3.64 -70.25 -18.19
N ARG A 46 2.54 -70.01 -18.95
CA ARG A 46 1.62 -70.98 -19.63
C ARG A 46 0.09 -70.75 -19.50
N ASP A 47 -0.50 -70.34 -20.63
CA ASP A 47 -1.62 -70.96 -21.38
C ASP A 47 -2.79 -71.69 -20.67
N LYS A 48 -4.04 -71.23 -20.92
CA LYS A 48 -5.08 -71.95 -21.71
C LYS A 48 -6.45 -71.24 -21.80
N LYS A 49 -7.14 -71.57 -22.90
CA LYS A 49 -8.39 -71.03 -23.47
C LYS A 49 -9.69 -71.33 -22.70
N ARG A 50 -10.67 -70.43 -22.97
CA ARG A 50 -12.14 -70.59 -23.17
C ARG A 50 -13.00 -71.17 -22.04
N ASP A 51 -14.03 -70.41 -21.64
CA ASP A 51 -15.44 -70.67 -22.02
C ASP A 51 -16.38 -69.54 -21.55
N LYS A 52 -17.40 -69.24 -22.37
CA LYS A 52 -18.59 -68.44 -21.99
C LYS A 52 -19.69 -69.40 -21.56
N PRO A 53 -20.53 -69.02 -20.58
CA PRO A 53 -21.95 -68.92 -20.92
C PRO A 53 -22.70 -67.71 -20.32
N GLU A 54 -23.69 -67.30 -21.10
CA GLU A 54 -25.01 -66.75 -20.81
C GLU A 54 -25.32 -65.88 -19.57
N LYS A 55 -25.80 -64.68 -19.90
CA LYS A 55 -26.98 -63.96 -19.38
C LYS A 55 -27.46 -64.36 -17.98
N ASN A 56 -27.20 -63.47 -17.02
CA ASN A 56 -28.10 -63.28 -15.88
C ASN A 56 -28.52 -61.82 -15.77
N LYS A 57 -29.82 -61.57 -15.99
CA LYS A 57 -30.49 -60.29 -15.72
C LYS A 57 -30.55 -60.11 -14.21
N SER A 58 -29.64 -59.34 -13.65
CA SER A 58 -29.69 -58.89 -12.26
C SER A 58 -29.62 -57.36 -12.25
N ALA A 59 -30.60 -56.77 -11.58
CA ALA A 59 -30.91 -55.36 -11.45
C ALA A 59 -29.69 -54.42 -11.55
N LYS A 60 -29.65 -53.62 -12.63
CA LYS A 60 -28.93 -52.34 -12.63
C LYS A 60 -29.56 -51.48 -11.54
N LYS A 61 -28.94 -51.44 -10.36
CA LYS A 61 -29.10 -50.31 -9.43
C LYS A 61 -28.67 -49.08 -10.22
N ASN A 62 -29.63 -48.36 -10.78
CA ASN A 62 -29.44 -46.99 -11.23
C ASN A 62 -29.17 -46.15 -9.98
N THR A 63 -27.93 -46.19 -9.48
CA THR A 63 -27.35 -45.08 -8.72
C THR A 63 -27.05 -43.96 -9.71
N GLY A 64 -28.08 -43.52 -10.42
CA GLY A 64 -28.01 -42.36 -11.26
C GLY A 64 -27.92 -41.17 -10.33
N GLU A 65 -26.71 -40.65 -10.12
CA GLU A 65 -26.49 -39.39 -9.41
C GLU A 65 -27.57 -38.39 -9.83
N SER A 66 -28.21 -37.80 -8.82
CA SER A 66 -29.25 -36.80 -9.05
C SER A 66 -28.68 -35.65 -9.89
N LYS A 67 -29.53 -35.00 -10.69
CA LYS A 67 -29.10 -33.80 -11.45
C LYS A 67 -28.48 -32.74 -10.53
N ALA A 68 -28.94 -32.64 -9.28
CA ALA A 68 -28.40 -31.76 -8.26
C ALA A 68 -26.96 -32.15 -7.86
N GLU A 69 -26.69 -33.44 -7.70
CA GLU A 69 -25.37 -33.97 -7.35
C GLU A 69 -24.37 -33.81 -8.50
N LYS A 70 -24.78 -34.06 -9.75
CA LYS A 70 -23.96 -33.76 -10.93
C LYS A 70 -23.64 -32.27 -11.06
N ARG A 71 -24.63 -31.40 -10.79
CA ARG A 71 -24.41 -29.94 -10.78
C ARG A 71 -23.45 -29.52 -9.68
N ARG A 72 -23.60 -30.08 -8.47
CA ARG A 72 -22.70 -29.82 -7.33
C ARG A 72 -21.27 -30.30 -7.60
N LYS A 73 -21.10 -31.51 -8.14
CA LYS A 73 -19.78 -32.03 -8.54
C LYS A 73 -19.14 -31.20 -9.65
N ARG A 74 -19.91 -30.73 -10.64
CA ARG A 74 -19.42 -29.82 -11.69
C ARG A 74 -18.98 -28.48 -11.12
N ILE A 75 -19.75 -27.89 -10.21
CA ILE A 75 -19.39 -26.64 -9.53
C ILE A 75 -18.11 -26.82 -8.71
N LEU A 76 -18.00 -27.93 -7.98
CA LEU A 76 -16.82 -28.23 -7.17
C LEU A 76 -15.59 -28.47 -8.05
N ARG A 77 -15.72 -29.22 -9.14
CA ARG A 77 -14.64 -29.44 -10.11
C ARG A 77 -14.19 -28.13 -10.75
N ASN A 78 -15.12 -27.26 -11.13
CA ASN A 78 -14.78 -25.94 -11.66
C ASN A 78 -14.09 -25.06 -10.62
N ARG A 79 -14.50 -25.11 -9.35
CA ARG A 79 -13.83 -24.37 -8.26
C ARG A 79 -12.41 -24.88 -7.98
N VAL A 80 -12.22 -26.19 -7.99
CA VAL A 80 -10.90 -26.82 -7.81
C VAL A 80 -10.02 -26.54 -9.02
N GLN A 81 -10.56 -26.60 -10.23
CA GLN A 81 -9.83 -26.27 -11.46
C GLN A 81 -9.47 -24.78 -11.50
N MET A 82 -10.37 -23.88 -11.11
CA MET A 82 -10.08 -22.45 -10.96
C MET A 82 -8.99 -22.19 -9.91
N ALA A 83 -9.02 -22.89 -8.76
CA ALA A 83 -7.95 -22.80 -7.77
C ALA A 83 -6.61 -23.38 -8.27
N ALA A 84 -6.65 -24.41 -9.11
CA ALA A 84 -5.47 -25.03 -9.73
C ALA A 84 -4.92 -24.25 -10.94
N ASP A 85 -5.78 -23.53 -11.66
CA ASP A 85 -5.45 -22.72 -12.84
C ASP A 85 -5.00 -21.29 -12.45
N GLY A 86 -4.90 -20.99 -11.14
CA GLY A 86 -4.49 -19.68 -10.65
C GLY A 86 -5.50 -18.60 -11.01
N LEU A 87 -6.69 -18.63 -10.38
CA LEU A 87 -7.61 -17.49 -10.45
C LEU A 87 -6.84 -16.18 -10.22
N PRO A 88 -7.10 -15.13 -11.01
CA PRO A 88 -6.61 -13.81 -10.64
C PRO A 88 -7.08 -13.54 -9.22
N ALA A 89 -6.13 -13.25 -8.32
CA ALA A 89 -6.45 -12.99 -6.92
C ALA A 89 -7.54 -11.89 -6.82
N ALA A 90 -8.26 -11.85 -5.71
CA ALA A 90 -9.33 -10.86 -5.55
C ALA A 90 -8.80 -9.43 -5.74
N GLU A 91 -9.63 -8.56 -6.31
CA GLU A 91 -9.34 -7.13 -6.36
C GLU A 91 -9.22 -6.57 -4.93
N ALA A 92 -8.31 -5.62 -4.73
CA ALA A 92 -8.24 -4.87 -3.48
C ALA A 92 -8.91 -3.52 -3.67
N THR A 93 -9.84 -3.16 -2.79
CA THR A 93 -10.46 -1.84 -2.75
C THR A 93 -10.12 -1.12 -1.46
N PHE A 94 -9.73 0.14 -1.57
CA PHE A 94 -9.35 0.95 -0.41
C PHE A 94 -9.41 2.44 -0.76
N ARG A 95 -9.30 3.29 0.26
CA ARG A 95 -9.21 4.74 0.07
C ARG A 95 -7.82 5.27 0.40
N LEU A 96 -7.28 6.03 -0.54
CA LEU A 96 -5.98 6.69 -0.48
C LEU A 96 -6.16 8.20 -0.37
N ALA A 97 -5.35 8.86 0.46
CA ALA A 97 -5.40 10.31 0.64
C ALA A 97 -4.02 10.97 0.60
N SER A 98 -4.01 12.26 0.28
CA SER A 98 -2.89 13.16 0.55
C SER A 98 -3.37 14.32 1.40
N PHE A 99 -2.59 14.69 2.42
CA PHE A 99 -2.94 15.80 3.30
C PHE A 99 -1.70 16.48 3.90
N ASN A 100 -1.42 17.71 3.46
CA ASN A 100 -0.51 18.59 4.18
C ASN A 100 -1.27 19.07 5.42
N ILE A 101 -0.81 18.71 6.61
CA ILE A 101 -1.55 18.98 7.85
C ILE A 101 -1.09 20.23 8.58
N LEU A 102 -0.32 21.10 7.90
CA LEU A 102 0.27 22.32 8.42
C LEU A 102 1.13 22.10 9.67
N GLY A 103 2.43 22.34 9.57
CA GLY A 103 3.38 22.03 10.65
C GLY A 103 3.05 22.74 11.96
N ALA A 104 3.32 22.08 13.09
CA ALA A 104 3.09 22.67 14.41
C ALA A 104 3.83 24.01 14.59
N SER A 105 5.04 24.13 14.01
CA SER A 105 5.86 25.33 14.02
C SER A 105 5.18 26.53 13.34
N HIS A 106 4.31 26.31 12.35
CA HIS A 106 3.58 27.39 11.68
C HIS A 106 2.55 28.07 12.61
N THR A 107 2.05 27.36 13.63
CA THR A 107 1.01 27.85 14.54
C THR A 107 1.51 28.07 15.97
N ALA A 108 2.77 27.71 16.26
CA ALA A 108 3.46 28.02 17.51
C ALA A 108 3.80 29.51 17.63
N PRO A 109 4.19 30.01 18.83
CA PRO A 109 4.70 31.37 18.98
C PRO A 109 5.85 31.66 17.99
N GLY A 110 5.73 32.75 17.23
CA GLY A 110 6.67 33.11 16.16
C GLY A 110 6.34 32.51 14.78
N GLY A 111 5.34 31.63 14.69
CA GLY A 111 4.85 31.06 13.43
C GLY A 111 4.07 32.05 12.55
N ASN A 112 3.92 31.72 11.27
CA ASN A 112 3.30 32.57 10.25
C ASN A 112 1.79 32.31 10.05
N LYS A 113 1.19 31.33 10.74
CA LYS A 113 -0.25 31.00 10.65
C LYS A 113 -0.96 31.33 11.97
N LYS A 114 -0.99 32.62 12.31
CA LYS A 114 -1.72 33.12 13.47
C LYS A 114 -3.23 32.80 13.33
N GLY A 115 -3.87 32.45 14.43
CA GLY A 115 -5.31 32.14 14.48
C GLY A 115 -5.66 30.66 14.29
N TYR A 116 -4.72 29.82 13.83
CA TYR A 116 -4.90 28.37 13.86
C TYR A 116 -4.68 27.82 15.27
N ALA A 117 -5.36 26.70 15.57
CA ALA A 117 -5.08 25.95 16.79
C ALA A 117 -3.65 25.36 16.79
N GLY A 118 -3.18 24.97 17.98
CA GLY A 118 -1.90 24.28 18.12
C GLY A 118 -1.86 22.95 17.36
N GLY A 119 -0.67 22.54 16.91
CA GLY A 119 -0.47 21.33 16.10
C GLY A 119 -1.11 20.07 16.68
N THR A 120 -1.05 19.87 18.01
CA THR A 120 -1.69 18.73 18.70
C THR A 120 -3.22 18.68 18.48
N SER A 121 -3.93 19.80 18.67
CA SER A 121 -5.39 19.83 18.44
C SER A 121 -5.73 19.56 16.98
N ARG A 122 -4.96 20.17 16.06
CA ARG A 122 -5.14 19.99 14.62
C ARG A 122 -4.85 18.55 14.17
N THR A 123 -3.89 17.86 14.77
CA THR A 123 -3.66 16.42 14.51
C THR A 123 -4.84 15.56 14.93
N GLY A 124 -5.48 15.85 16.07
CA GLY A 124 -6.70 15.14 16.48
C GLY A 124 -7.82 15.28 15.45
N TRP A 125 -8.04 16.50 14.95
CA TRP A 125 -9.01 16.77 13.89
C TRP A 125 -8.61 16.17 12.53
N ALA A 126 -7.32 16.17 12.19
CA ALA A 126 -6.82 15.50 10.98
C ALA A 126 -7.14 14.00 11.03
N LEU A 127 -6.89 13.33 12.17
CA LEU A 127 -7.23 11.93 12.34
C LEU A 127 -8.74 11.68 12.31
N GLN A 128 -9.55 12.61 12.84
CA GLN A 128 -11.01 12.56 12.71
C GLN A 128 -11.46 12.62 11.25
N LEU A 129 -10.87 13.51 10.44
CA LEU A 129 -11.16 13.60 9.00
C LEU A 129 -10.75 12.31 8.27
N ILE A 130 -9.57 11.79 8.56
CA ILE A 130 -9.02 10.59 7.91
C ILE A 130 -9.89 9.36 8.23
N ARG A 131 -10.22 9.14 9.51
CA ARG A 131 -11.10 8.04 9.94
C ARG A 131 -12.54 8.23 9.45
N GLY A 132 -13.07 9.45 9.57
CA GLY A 132 -14.44 9.78 9.16
C GLY A 132 -14.68 9.64 7.65
N ASN A 133 -13.61 9.72 6.85
CA ASN A 133 -13.66 9.47 5.41
C ASN A 133 -13.19 8.06 5.03
N ASN A 134 -13.01 7.11 5.96
CA ASN A 134 -12.57 5.74 5.68
C ASN A 134 -11.24 5.63 4.92
N VAL A 135 -10.35 6.61 5.07
CA VAL A 135 -9.00 6.54 4.50
C VAL A 135 -8.24 5.41 5.17
N SER A 136 -7.50 4.62 4.39
CA SER A 136 -6.68 3.51 4.90
C SER A 136 -5.17 3.72 4.72
N VAL A 137 -4.78 4.59 3.78
CA VAL A 137 -3.40 5.05 3.57
C VAL A 137 -3.44 6.56 3.30
N VAL A 138 -2.54 7.31 3.93
CA VAL A 138 -2.43 8.77 3.76
C VAL A 138 -0.97 9.21 3.66
N GLY A 139 -0.66 10.02 2.66
CA GLY A 139 0.56 10.81 2.62
C GLY A 139 0.38 12.09 3.44
N LEU A 140 1.24 12.30 4.43
CA LEU A 140 1.24 13.47 5.30
C LEU A 140 2.43 14.36 4.98
N GLN A 141 2.18 15.66 4.82
CA GLN A 141 3.20 16.69 4.66
C GLN A 141 3.14 17.70 5.81
N GLU A 142 4.27 18.35 6.08
CA GLU A 142 4.53 19.20 7.24
C GLU A 142 4.24 18.55 8.61
N TYR A 143 4.24 17.23 8.68
CA TYR A 143 3.91 16.49 9.89
C TYR A 143 5.05 16.53 10.92
N GLU A 144 4.97 17.38 11.94
CA GLU A 144 6.09 17.58 12.88
C GLU A 144 6.04 16.69 14.13
N LYS A 145 7.13 16.65 14.89
CA LYS A 145 7.33 15.77 16.05
C LYS A 145 6.17 15.79 17.07
N SER A 146 5.63 16.95 17.43
CA SER A 146 4.54 17.06 18.39
C SER A 146 3.22 16.51 17.83
N GLN A 147 3.00 16.68 16.52
CA GLN A 147 1.91 16.08 15.79
C GLN A 147 2.11 14.56 15.73
N HIS A 148 3.33 14.08 15.49
CA HIS A 148 3.64 12.65 15.53
C HIS A 148 3.37 12.00 16.89
N ALA A 149 3.82 12.60 17.98
CA ALA A 149 3.51 12.10 19.32
C ALA A 149 2.00 12.06 19.60
N THR A 150 1.26 13.06 19.09
CA THR A 150 -0.20 13.10 19.22
C THR A 150 -0.87 12.01 18.40
N TRP A 151 -0.46 11.83 17.15
CA TRP A 151 -0.96 10.78 16.27
C TRP A 151 -0.75 9.40 16.89
N SER A 152 0.48 9.07 17.27
CA SER A 152 0.81 7.77 17.89
C SER A 152 0.00 7.50 19.16
N ARG A 153 -0.21 8.52 20.00
CA ARG A 153 -1.08 8.40 21.18
C ARG A 153 -2.53 8.13 20.83
N LEU A 154 -3.08 8.83 19.83
CA LEU A 154 -4.49 8.71 19.43
C LEU A 154 -4.78 7.45 18.60
N THR A 155 -3.78 6.90 17.93
CA THR A 155 -3.92 5.66 17.15
C THR A 155 -3.63 4.41 17.97
N GLY A 156 -2.83 4.50 19.04
CA GLY A 156 -2.57 3.38 19.95
C GLY A 156 -1.99 2.15 19.24
N GLY A 157 -1.20 2.37 18.19
CA GLY A 157 -0.64 1.29 17.35
C GLY A 157 -1.57 0.75 16.27
N GLY A 158 -2.83 1.21 16.19
CA GLY A 158 -3.75 0.84 15.10
C GLY A 158 -3.34 1.38 13.72
N TRP A 159 -2.39 2.30 13.67
CA TRP A 159 -1.84 2.86 12.44
C TRP A 159 -0.32 2.79 12.44
N GLY A 160 0.25 2.32 11.33
CA GLY A 160 1.68 2.44 11.06
C GLY A 160 2.04 3.84 10.54
N VAL A 161 3.28 4.24 10.73
CA VAL A 161 3.82 5.52 10.25
C VAL A 161 5.26 5.31 9.81
N TYR A 162 5.60 5.75 8.61
CA TYR A 162 6.98 5.75 8.12
C TYR A 162 7.30 7.07 7.39
N PRO A 163 8.47 7.69 7.62
CA PRO A 163 9.54 7.21 8.49
C PRO A 163 9.30 7.61 9.95
N GLY A 164 8.27 8.42 10.24
CA GLY A 164 8.06 8.94 11.59
C GLY A 164 9.33 9.63 12.09
N LEU A 165 9.79 9.27 13.28
CA LEU A 165 11.03 9.81 13.86
C LEU A 165 12.31 9.05 13.47
N GLN A 166 12.23 7.97 12.68
CA GLN A 166 13.37 7.09 12.38
C GLN A 166 14.50 7.80 11.61
N VAL A 167 14.15 8.80 10.79
CA VAL A 167 15.10 9.63 10.01
C VAL A 167 15.25 11.04 10.62
N GLY A 168 14.94 11.17 11.91
CA GLY A 168 15.06 12.41 12.67
C GLY A 168 13.92 13.43 12.47
N ASN A 169 14.00 14.53 13.22
CA ASN A 169 12.94 15.54 13.30
C ASN A 169 12.64 16.27 11.98
N LYS A 170 13.56 16.23 11.01
CA LYS A 170 13.32 16.84 9.70
C LYS A 170 12.56 15.91 8.76
N GLY A 171 12.85 14.61 8.78
CA GLY A 171 12.17 13.68 7.88
C GLY A 171 10.78 13.25 8.36
N VAL A 172 10.44 13.38 9.65
CA VAL A 172 9.06 13.17 10.12
C VAL A 172 8.03 14.01 9.35
N ARG A 173 8.45 15.21 8.89
CA ARG A 173 7.62 16.16 8.14
C ARG A 173 6.96 15.55 6.92
N ASN A 174 7.56 14.51 6.35
CA ASN A 174 6.99 13.75 5.25
C ASN A 174 6.85 12.31 5.73
N SER A 175 5.63 11.90 6.02
CA SER A 175 5.36 10.54 6.49
C SER A 175 4.17 9.94 5.76
N ILE A 176 4.20 8.63 5.52
CA ILE A 176 3.06 7.85 5.11
C ILE A 176 2.50 7.19 6.35
N SER A 177 1.19 7.26 6.55
CA SER A 177 0.49 6.50 7.59
C SER A 177 -0.55 5.57 6.98
N TRP A 178 -0.67 4.37 7.52
CA TRP A 178 -1.62 3.36 7.06
C TRP A 178 -2.32 2.67 8.23
N ASN A 179 -3.54 2.20 7.99
CA ASN A 179 -4.31 1.42 8.95
C ASN A 179 -3.80 -0.02 9.00
N ASN A 180 -3.30 -0.45 10.17
CA ASN A 180 -2.71 -1.78 10.34
C ASN A 180 -3.72 -2.93 10.22
N ALA A 181 -5.02 -2.66 10.33
CA ALA A 181 -6.07 -3.65 10.09
C ALA A 181 -6.28 -3.96 8.59
N VAL A 182 -5.89 -3.03 7.70
CA VAL A 182 -6.05 -3.17 6.25
C VAL A 182 -4.73 -3.56 5.59
N TRP A 183 -3.63 -3.05 6.12
CA TRP A 183 -2.31 -3.15 5.49
C TRP A 183 -1.27 -3.73 6.43
N GLU A 184 -0.33 -4.44 5.81
CA GLU A 184 0.91 -4.89 6.42
C GLU A 184 2.08 -4.23 5.69
N LEU A 185 3.06 -3.71 6.44
CA LEU A 185 4.27 -3.17 5.84
C LEU A 185 5.15 -4.31 5.34
N VAL A 186 5.51 -4.29 4.06
CA VAL A 186 6.47 -5.24 3.47
C VAL A 186 7.88 -4.67 3.55
N GLN A 187 8.04 -3.42 3.09
CA GLN A 187 9.33 -2.73 3.13
C GLN A 187 9.15 -1.21 3.05
N ALA A 188 10.14 -0.47 3.52
CA ALA A 188 10.12 0.98 3.61
C ALA A 188 11.48 1.58 3.30
N HIS A 189 11.48 2.68 2.56
CA HIS A 189 12.68 3.32 2.04
C HIS A 189 12.48 4.83 1.91
N THR A 190 13.56 5.56 1.66
CA THR A 190 13.50 6.99 1.33
C THR A 190 14.26 7.29 0.05
N ILE A 191 13.79 8.26 -0.72
CA ILE A 191 14.55 8.87 -1.82
C ILE A 191 14.99 10.30 -1.47
N PRO A 192 16.21 10.72 -1.83
CA PRO A 192 16.63 12.10 -1.66
C PRO A 192 16.03 12.99 -2.74
N ILE A 193 15.23 13.97 -2.33
CA ILE A 193 14.61 14.96 -3.21
C ILE A 193 15.19 16.36 -2.94
N PRO A 194 15.58 17.12 -3.99
CA PRO A 194 16.01 18.50 -3.82
C PRO A 194 14.88 19.38 -3.30
N TYR A 195 15.15 20.09 -2.22
CA TYR A 195 14.21 21.01 -1.58
C TYR A 195 14.76 22.45 -1.65
N PHE A 196 14.51 23.28 -0.62
CA PHE A 196 15.02 24.66 -0.59
C PHE A 196 16.54 24.73 -0.78
N HIS A 197 16.97 25.54 -1.75
CA HIS A 197 18.38 25.74 -2.14
C HIS A 197 19.10 24.44 -2.55
N GLY A 198 18.36 23.43 -3.03
CA GLY A 198 18.94 22.15 -3.48
C GLY A 198 19.30 21.19 -2.36
N ASN A 199 19.03 21.55 -1.10
CA ASN A 199 19.25 20.65 0.04
C ASN A 199 18.39 19.40 -0.12
N LEU A 200 19.01 18.23 0.00
CA LEU A 200 18.32 16.96 -0.14
C LEU A 200 17.51 16.64 1.11
N VAL A 201 16.24 16.31 0.91
CA VAL A 201 15.31 15.86 1.95
C VAL A 201 14.89 14.42 1.64
N PRO A 202 14.93 13.50 2.62
CA PRO A 202 14.45 12.14 2.41
C PRO A 202 12.91 12.14 2.33
N MET A 203 12.37 11.75 1.17
CA MET A 203 10.94 11.53 0.96
C MET A 203 10.64 10.03 1.06
N PRO A 204 9.63 9.60 1.85
CA PRO A 204 9.37 8.19 2.05
C PRO A 204 8.64 7.54 0.88
N TYR A 205 8.96 6.26 0.68
CA TYR A 205 8.11 5.35 -0.05
C TYR A 205 8.06 3.99 0.65
N ILE A 206 6.91 3.33 0.60
CA ILE A 206 6.68 2.05 1.28
C ILE A 206 5.91 1.09 0.37
N GLN A 207 6.17 -0.20 0.53
CA GLN A 207 5.36 -1.26 -0.04
C GLN A 207 4.47 -1.83 1.05
N LEU A 208 3.18 -1.90 0.77
CA LEU A 208 2.21 -2.52 1.68
C LEU A 208 1.57 -3.75 1.02
N LYS A 209 1.30 -4.76 1.84
CA LYS A 209 0.45 -5.92 1.51
C LYS A 209 -0.95 -5.66 2.04
N HIS A 210 -1.95 -5.66 1.17
CA HIS A 210 -3.36 -5.60 1.54
C HIS A 210 -3.75 -6.92 2.21
N ARG A 211 -4.10 -6.88 3.50
CA ARG A 211 -4.26 -8.10 4.31
C ARG A 211 -5.32 -9.06 3.79
N ALA A 212 -6.45 -8.53 3.31
CA ALA A 212 -7.57 -9.37 2.91
C ALA A 212 -7.35 -10.11 1.57
N THR A 213 -6.47 -9.60 0.71
CA THR A 213 -6.32 -10.11 -0.67
C THR A 213 -4.88 -10.43 -1.04
N GLY A 214 -3.91 -10.13 -0.17
CA GLY A 214 -2.50 -10.32 -0.46
C GLY A 214 -1.88 -9.30 -1.40
N ARG A 215 -2.67 -8.38 -1.98
CA ARG A 215 -2.22 -7.47 -3.04
C ARG A 215 -1.13 -6.52 -2.57
N LEU A 216 -0.11 -6.34 -3.40
CA LEU A 216 0.96 -5.39 -3.13
C LEU A 216 0.67 -4.03 -3.76
N ALA A 217 1.07 -2.97 -3.07
CA ALA A 217 1.08 -1.62 -3.62
C ALA A 217 2.24 -0.79 -3.05
N TRP A 218 2.88 -0.01 -3.91
CA TRP A 218 3.86 1.01 -3.52
C TRP A 218 3.20 2.35 -3.31
N PHE A 219 3.58 3.06 -2.25
CA PHE A 219 3.10 4.40 -1.94
C PHE A 219 4.30 5.32 -1.77
N ILE A 220 4.40 6.35 -2.60
CA ILE A 220 5.42 7.39 -2.56
C ILE A 220 4.74 8.67 -2.07
N ASN A 221 5.28 9.30 -1.01
CA ASN A 221 4.78 10.56 -0.49
C ASN A 221 5.82 11.66 -0.63
N ILE A 222 5.44 12.76 -1.27
CA ILE A 222 6.34 13.87 -1.56
C ILE A 222 5.86 15.20 -0.96
N HIS A 223 6.81 16.12 -0.84
CA HIS A 223 6.54 17.52 -0.55
C HIS A 223 7.62 18.37 -1.24
N ASN A 224 7.29 18.91 -2.40
CA ASN A 224 8.23 19.65 -3.23
C ASN A 224 8.36 21.10 -2.78
N PRO A 225 9.50 21.77 -3.05
CA PRO A 225 9.75 23.09 -2.48
C PRO A 225 8.79 24.14 -3.05
N ALA A 226 8.11 24.84 -2.15
CA ALA A 226 7.41 26.07 -2.45
C ALA A 226 8.40 27.18 -2.86
N SER A 227 7.89 28.28 -3.40
CA SER A 227 8.73 29.47 -3.68
C SER A 227 8.86 30.43 -2.48
N THR A 228 8.54 29.98 -1.26
CA THR A 228 8.56 30.82 -0.04
C THR A 228 9.96 31.21 0.42
N ARG A 229 11.00 30.57 -0.13
CA ARG A 229 12.42 30.89 0.11
C ARG A 229 13.16 31.28 -1.18
N GLY A 230 12.44 31.88 -2.11
CA GLY A 230 12.94 32.25 -3.44
C GLY A 230 12.45 31.30 -4.54
N PRO A 231 12.74 31.60 -5.82
CA PRO A 231 12.27 30.81 -6.96
C PRO A 231 12.74 29.35 -6.88
N ALA A 232 11.79 28.42 -6.83
CA ALA A 232 12.07 26.99 -6.63
C ALA A 232 11.72 26.10 -7.83
N GLN A 233 11.36 26.66 -8.99
CA GLN A 233 10.90 25.88 -10.16
C GLN A 233 11.90 24.78 -10.56
N HIS A 234 13.17 25.14 -10.75
CA HIS A 234 14.21 24.19 -11.14
C HIS A 234 14.38 23.05 -10.11
N TRP A 235 14.13 23.30 -8.83
CA TRP A 235 14.12 22.24 -7.81
C TRP A 235 12.88 21.36 -7.92
N ARG A 236 11.70 21.92 -8.22
CA ARG A 236 10.49 21.14 -8.50
C ARG A 236 10.65 20.28 -9.75
N ASP A 237 11.28 20.79 -10.80
CA ASP A 237 11.55 20.03 -12.03
C ASP A 237 12.48 18.85 -11.76
N ALA A 238 13.57 19.09 -11.01
CA ALA A 238 14.52 18.06 -10.61
C ALA A 238 13.89 17.03 -9.66
N ALA A 239 13.05 17.47 -8.72
CA ALA A 239 12.28 16.59 -7.83
C ALA A 239 11.32 15.70 -8.62
N THR A 240 10.47 16.31 -9.45
CA THR A 240 9.48 15.61 -10.29
C THR A 240 10.15 14.58 -11.19
N ALA A 241 11.32 14.88 -11.77
CA ALA A 241 12.08 13.92 -12.57
C ALA A 241 12.52 12.69 -11.76
N LYS A 242 12.98 12.88 -10.51
CA LYS A 242 13.35 11.77 -9.60
C LYS A 242 12.14 10.96 -9.18
N GLU A 243 11.01 11.60 -8.93
CA GLU A 243 9.74 10.95 -8.57
C GLU A 243 9.21 10.07 -9.69
N ILE A 244 9.23 10.58 -10.94
CA ILE A 244 8.88 9.84 -12.14
C ILE A 244 9.81 8.64 -12.32
N ALA A 245 11.13 8.84 -12.15
CA ALA A 245 12.11 7.76 -12.27
C ALA A 245 11.86 6.66 -11.22
N LEU A 246 11.62 7.03 -9.96
CA LEU A 246 11.27 6.08 -8.91
C LEU A 246 9.97 5.33 -9.25
N MET A 247 8.91 6.05 -9.64
CA MET A 247 7.63 5.43 -9.97
C MET A 247 7.77 4.42 -11.12
N ASN A 248 8.53 4.77 -12.16
CA ASN A 248 8.85 3.87 -13.27
C ASN A 248 9.65 2.64 -12.82
N GLN A 249 10.62 2.82 -11.92
CA GLN A 249 11.39 1.70 -11.36
C GLN A 249 10.50 0.75 -10.56
N LEU A 250 9.63 1.27 -9.69
CA LEU A 250 8.80 0.45 -8.80
C LEU A 250 7.68 -0.29 -9.53
N GLN A 251 7.16 0.29 -10.62
CA GLN A 251 6.13 -0.34 -11.46
C GLN A 251 6.70 -1.20 -12.59
N ALA A 252 8.03 -1.35 -12.67
CA ALA A 252 8.64 -2.23 -13.66
C ALA A 252 8.23 -3.69 -13.37
N PRO A 253 7.81 -4.46 -14.39
CA PRO A 253 7.47 -5.86 -14.19
C PRO A 253 8.74 -6.69 -13.93
N GLU A 254 8.65 -7.64 -13.01
CA GLU A 254 9.77 -8.56 -12.69
C GLU A 254 10.04 -9.55 -13.82
N SER A 255 9.10 -9.75 -14.74
CA SER A 255 9.23 -10.67 -15.87
C SER A 255 8.37 -10.21 -17.06
N PRO A 256 8.76 -10.53 -18.31
CA PRO A 256 7.93 -10.24 -19.49
C PRO A 256 6.51 -10.80 -19.35
N GLY A 257 5.51 -10.00 -19.70
CA GLY A 257 4.09 -10.41 -19.67
C GLY A 257 3.43 -10.37 -18.28
N LYS A 258 4.13 -9.90 -17.24
CA LYS A 258 3.54 -9.61 -15.92
C LYS A 258 3.28 -8.11 -15.76
N LEU A 259 2.35 -7.76 -14.88
CA LEU A 259 2.23 -6.39 -14.38
C LEU A 259 3.25 -6.17 -13.26
N GLY A 260 3.84 -4.98 -13.21
CA GLY A 260 4.59 -4.53 -12.04
C GLY A 260 3.66 -4.23 -10.86
N VAL A 261 4.23 -3.97 -9.70
CA VAL A 261 3.47 -3.64 -8.50
C VAL A 261 2.77 -2.28 -8.69
N PRO A 262 1.44 -2.19 -8.51
CA PRO A 262 0.74 -0.91 -8.55
C PRO A 262 1.41 0.14 -7.67
N THR A 263 1.70 1.29 -8.26
CA THR A 263 2.47 2.34 -7.60
C THR A 263 1.67 3.62 -7.56
N PHE A 264 1.67 4.27 -6.40
CA PHE A 264 1.00 5.54 -6.14
C PHE A 264 2.03 6.60 -5.82
N LEU A 265 1.91 7.75 -6.48
CA LEU A 265 2.69 8.95 -6.17
C LEU A 265 1.71 10.02 -5.70
N MET A 266 1.87 10.48 -4.46
CA MET A 266 0.98 11.44 -3.84
C MET A 266 1.75 12.48 -3.04
N GLY A 267 1.14 13.62 -2.79
CA GLY A 267 1.72 14.64 -1.92
C GLY A 267 1.39 16.06 -2.35
N ASP A 268 2.08 17.00 -1.71
CA ASP A 268 2.09 18.41 -2.07
C ASP A 268 3.23 18.68 -3.07
N PHE A 269 2.89 18.87 -4.33
CA PHE A 269 3.88 19.11 -5.39
C PHE A 269 4.34 20.56 -5.43
N ASN A 270 3.68 21.48 -4.72
CA ASN A 270 3.83 22.92 -4.91
C ASN A 270 3.77 23.34 -6.39
N GLU A 271 3.09 22.56 -7.22
CA GLU A 271 3.04 22.70 -8.67
C GLU A 271 1.71 22.14 -9.21
N LYS A 272 1.20 22.79 -10.25
CA LYS A 272 -0.07 22.44 -10.88
C LYS A 272 0.18 21.71 -12.19
N SER A 273 0.31 22.47 -13.28
CA SER A 273 0.28 21.93 -14.63
C SER A 273 1.51 21.15 -14.99
N GLU A 274 2.67 21.60 -14.55
CA GLU A 274 3.92 20.94 -14.90
C GLU A 274 4.05 19.58 -14.22
N ALA A 275 3.68 19.48 -12.95
CA ALA A 275 3.60 18.21 -12.23
C ALA A 275 2.64 17.24 -12.92
N PHE A 276 1.39 17.66 -13.16
CA PHE A 276 0.40 16.82 -13.84
C PHE A 276 0.88 16.35 -15.22
N CYS A 277 1.32 17.28 -16.08
CA CYS A 277 1.73 16.95 -17.44
C CYS A 277 2.96 16.05 -17.45
N ARG A 278 3.99 16.33 -16.64
CA ARG A 278 5.22 15.52 -16.62
C ARG A 278 4.96 14.13 -16.07
N VAL A 279 4.24 14.01 -14.95
CA VAL A 279 3.98 12.70 -14.32
C VAL A 279 3.12 11.84 -15.24
N THR A 280 1.99 12.36 -15.73
CA THR A 280 1.13 11.58 -16.61
C THR A 280 1.81 11.23 -17.93
N ALA A 281 2.63 12.12 -18.49
CA ALA A 281 3.37 11.86 -19.73
C ALA A 281 4.45 10.78 -19.59
N ASN A 282 5.16 10.74 -18.46
CA ASN A 282 6.42 10.01 -18.34
C ASN A 282 6.43 8.87 -17.31
N ALA A 283 5.40 8.73 -16.45
CA ALA A 283 5.36 7.72 -15.39
C ALA A 283 4.33 6.59 -15.61
N ASN A 284 3.82 6.40 -16.84
CA ASN A 284 2.67 5.51 -17.13
C ASN A 284 1.56 5.65 -16.08
N ALA A 285 1.22 6.88 -15.71
CA ALA A 285 0.35 7.17 -14.58
C ALA A 285 -0.86 8.00 -14.99
N GLN A 286 -1.94 7.85 -14.23
CA GLN A 286 -3.13 8.68 -14.31
C GLN A 286 -3.35 9.42 -12.98
N ALA A 287 -3.93 10.62 -13.03
CA ALA A 287 -4.33 11.35 -11.84
C ALA A 287 -5.72 10.89 -11.35
N ALA A 288 -5.90 10.82 -10.04
CA ALA A 288 -7.16 10.36 -9.43
C ALA A 288 -8.36 11.27 -9.75
N ASN A 289 -8.11 12.56 -10.02
CA ASN A 289 -9.13 13.54 -10.42
C ASN A 289 -9.30 13.69 -11.94
N GLY A 290 -8.66 12.83 -12.74
CA GLY A 290 -8.78 12.81 -14.19
C GLY A 290 -7.86 13.81 -14.91
N GLY A 291 -8.31 14.33 -16.05
CA GLY A 291 -7.51 15.11 -17.00
C GLY A 291 -7.06 14.28 -18.20
N THR A 292 -6.39 14.91 -19.17
CA THR A 292 -5.89 14.23 -20.37
C THR A 292 -4.39 14.41 -20.50
N ARG A 293 -3.68 13.33 -20.84
CA ARG A 293 -2.22 13.34 -21.05
C ARG A 293 -1.83 13.95 -22.41
N SER A 294 -2.57 13.64 -23.46
CA SER A 294 -2.31 14.09 -24.83
C SER A 294 -3.62 14.45 -25.56
N PRO A 295 -3.87 15.75 -25.85
CA PRO A 295 -3.11 16.91 -25.38
C PRO A 295 -3.15 17.01 -23.85
N CYS A 296 -2.11 17.59 -23.23
CA CYS A 296 -2.10 17.76 -21.78
C CYS A 296 -3.19 18.76 -21.36
N ARG A 297 -4.19 18.31 -20.58
CA ARG A 297 -5.23 19.16 -19.99
C ARG A 297 -5.46 18.74 -18.56
N LEU A 298 -5.32 19.69 -17.64
CA LEU A 298 -5.55 19.46 -16.23
C LEU A 298 -7.04 19.19 -15.97
N PRO A 299 -7.37 18.39 -14.95
CA PRO A 299 -8.74 18.30 -14.45
C PRO A 299 -9.19 19.65 -13.86
N SER A 300 -10.48 19.96 -13.92
CA SER A 300 -11.03 21.26 -13.46
C SER A 300 -10.86 21.49 -11.95
N ASN A 301 -10.92 20.43 -11.14
CA ASN A 301 -10.77 20.49 -9.69
C ASN A 301 -9.35 20.12 -9.23
N HIS A 302 -8.34 20.84 -9.74
CA HIS A 302 -6.94 20.64 -9.39
C HIS A 302 -6.44 21.65 -8.35
N GLY A 303 -5.46 21.23 -7.56
CA GLY A 303 -4.66 22.06 -6.68
C GLY A 303 -3.17 21.86 -6.94
N ILE A 304 -2.37 22.01 -5.89
CA ILE A 304 -0.95 21.60 -5.88
C ILE A 304 -0.76 20.23 -5.21
N ASP A 305 -1.78 19.75 -4.50
CA ASP A 305 -1.83 18.41 -3.95
C ASP A 305 -2.34 17.44 -5.02
N TRP A 306 -1.64 16.33 -5.22
CA TRP A 306 -1.98 15.33 -6.24
C TRP A 306 -1.98 13.90 -5.68
N ILE A 307 -2.76 13.04 -6.33
CA ILE A 307 -2.72 11.58 -6.21
C ILE A 307 -2.64 11.02 -7.63
N PHE A 308 -1.54 10.34 -7.94
CA PHE A 308 -1.32 9.61 -9.18
C PHE A 308 -1.26 8.10 -8.89
N GLY A 309 -1.69 7.30 -9.85
CA GLY A 309 -1.60 5.84 -9.81
C GLY A 309 -1.12 5.29 -11.15
N SER A 310 -0.33 4.21 -11.09
CA SER A 310 0.20 3.51 -12.26
C SER A 310 -0.91 2.92 -13.15
N THR A 311 -0.64 2.85 -14.45
CA THR A 311 -1.51 2.18 -15.42
C THR A 311 -0.68 1.17 -16.22
N PRO A 312 -1.21 -0.04 -16.49
CA PRO A 312 -2.50 -0.57 -16.05
C PRO A 312 -2.48 -1.02 -14.57
N GLY A 313 -3.64 -1.49 -14.06
CA GLY A 313 -3.73 -2.14 -12.74
C GLY A 313 -4.34 -1.30 -11.62
N VAL A 314 -4.54 0.00 -11.83
CA VAL A 314 -5.20 0.91 -10.89
C VAL A 314 -6.38 1.60 -11.56
N THR A 315 -7.53 1.58 -10.89
CA THR A 315 -8.64 2.49 -11.21
C THR A 315 -8.97 3.38 -10.02
N PHE A 316 -9.35 4.62 -10.32
CA PHE A 316 -9.82 5.57 -9.32
C PHE A 316 -11.31 5.81 -9.49
N SER A 317 -12.00 6.00 -8.38
CA SER A 317 -13.37 6.48 -8.34
C SER A 317 -13.58 7.39 -7.13
N ASN A 318 -14.70 8.11 -7.08
CA ASN A 318 -15.09 8.96 -5.94
C ASN A 318 -13.96 9.87 -5.46
N TYR A 319 -13.31 10.60 -6.37
CA TYR A 319 -12.32 11.60 -5.98
C TYR A 319 -13.01 12.76 -5.26
N HIS A 320 -12.47 13.14 -4.11
CA HIS A 320 -12.89 14.30 -3.35
C HIS A 320 -11.72 15.22 -3.07
N ARG A 321 -11.97 16.52 -3.18
CA ARG A 321 -11.13 17.60 -2.66
C ARG A 321 -11.98 18.39 -1.68
N ILE A 322 -11.73 18.20 -0.39
CA ILE A 322 -12.47 18.89 0.68
C ILE A 322 -11.65 20.10 1.11
N ASP A 323 -12.20 21.28 0.87
CA ASP A 323 -11.59 22.59 1.14
C ASP A 323 -12.62 23.45 1.88
N GLY A 324 -12.79 23.18 3.17
CA GLY A 324 -13.83 23.79 4.00
C GLY A 324 -14.07 23.09 5.33
N GLY A 325 -14.94 23.68 6.15
CA GLY A 325 -15.37 23.10 7.42
C GLY A 325 -14.21 22.79 8.37
N LEU A 326 -14.13 21.54 8.85
CA LEU A 326 -13.07 21.11 9.77
C LEU A 326 -11.69 21.10 9.09
N VAL A 327 -11.61 20.90 7.77
CA VAL A 327 -10.31 20.92 7.04
C VAL A 327 -9.62 22.27 7.23
N ASN A 328 -10.33 23.38 7.10
CA ASN A 328 -9.77 24.73 7.23
C ASN A 328 -9.41 25.11 8.67
N ARG A 329 -9.77 24.28 9.66
CA ARG A 329 -9.28 24.39 11.04
C ARG A 329 -7.99 23.59 11.25
N VAL A 330 -7.75 22.59 10.41
CA VAL A 330 -6.58 21.70 10.46
C VAL A 330 -5.43 22.27 9.64
N SER A 331 -5.71 22.72 8.42
CA SER A 331 -4.69 23.08 7.44
C SER A 331 -5.18 24.18 6.51
N ASP A 332 -4.22 24.85 5.88
CA ASP A 332 -4.43 25.72 4.71
C ASP A 332 -4.44 24.94 3.39
N HIS A 333 -4.23 23.62 3.44
CA HIS A 333 -4.38 22.71 2.31
C HIS A 333 -5.71 21.94 2.39
N PRO A 334 -6.29 21.58 1.24
CA PRO A 334 -7.41 20.65 1.21
C PRO A 334 -6.98 19.24 1.64
N LEU A 335 -7.93 18.46 2.12
CA LEU A 335 -7.79 17.00 2.16
C LEU A 335 -8.26 16.45 0.80
N ILE A 336 -7.37 15.76 0.08
CA ILE A 336 -7.74 15.05 -1.15
C ILE A 336 -7.71 13.54 -0.94
N PHE A 337 -8.67 12.82 -1.51
CA PHE A 337 -8.72 11.36 -1.47
C PHE A 337 -9.51 10.78 -2.64
N ALA A 338 -9.28 9.50 -2.93
CA ALA A 338 -10.04 8.73 -3.89
C ALA A 338 -10.18 7.28 -3.45
N ASP A 339 -11.26 6.64 -3.92
CA ASP A 339 -11.38 5.19 -3.88
C ASP A 339 -10.50 4.59 -4.96
N VAL A 340 -9.79 3.53 -4.59
CA VAL A 340 -8.82 2.81 -5.40
C VAL A 340 -9.28 1.38 -5.54
N THR A 341 -9.22 0.85 -6.76
CA THR A 341 -9.32 -0.60 -7.03
C THR A 341 -8.05 -1.08 -7.72
N LEU A 342 -7.38 -2.07 -7.11
CA LEU A 342 -6.29 -2.82 -7.74
C LEU A 342 -6.87 -4.03 -8.47
N THR A 343 -6.55 -4.16 -9.76
CA THR A 343 -7.11 -5.24 -10.59
C THR A 343 -6.55 -6.61 -10.24
N GLY A 344 -7.23 -7.66 -10.72
CA GLY A 344 -6.88 -9.06 -10.54
C GLY A 344 -5.48 -9.50 -11.05
N GLU A 345 -4.81 -8.67 -11.83
CA GLU A 345 -3.53 -8.98 -12.48
C GLU A 345 -2.31 -8.44 -11.72
N ALA A 346 -2.51 -7.61 -10.69
CA ALA A 346 -1.43 -7.05 -9.90
C ALA A 346 -0.62 -8.14 -9.15
N PRO A 347 0.64 -7.92 -8.78
CA PRO A 347 1.35 -8.83 -7.88
C PRO A 347 0.68 -8.99 -6.51
N TYR A 348 0.80 -10.16 -5.90
CA TYR A 348 0.29 -10.45 -4.56
C TYR A 348 1.21 -11.42 -3.81
N LEU A 349 1.17 -11.35 -2.48
CA LEU A 349 1.70 -12.36 -1.57
C LEU A 349 0.53 -13.11 -0.96
N GLU A 350 0.63 -14.42 -0.77
CA GLU A 350 -0.44 -15.18 -0.13
C GLU A 350 -0.82 -14.56 1.24
N PRO A 351 -2.13 -14.51 1.58
CA PRO A 351 -2.64 -13.85 2.78
C PRO A 351 -1.91 -14.24 4.07
#